data_AF-A0A537AA06-F1
#
_entry.id   AF-A0A537AA06-F1
#
_cell.length_a   1.000
_cell.length_b   1.000
_cell.length_c   1.000
_cell.angle_alpha   90.00
_cell.angle_beta   90.00
_cell.angle_gamma   90.00
#
_symmetry.space_group_name_H-M   'P 1'
#
loop_
_entity.id
_entity.type
_entity.pdbx_description
1 polymer ?
#
loop_
_entity_poly.entity_id
_entity_poly.type
_entity_poly.pdbx_seq_one_letter_code
_entity_poly.pdbx_strand_id
1 'polypeptide(L)'
;MQKEVLAELAKAQQPYATILGCSDSRVPPELLFDAGFGELFVIRVAGNVLGPLITGTLQYAGTHLHTPLFVVLGHEGCGAVPLSPRSSTALAIVAGSLRS
;
A
#
# COMPACT_ATOMS: atom_id res chain seq x y z
N MET A 1 -23.21 -11.37 1.93
CA MET A 1 -23.06 -10.33 0.89
C MET A 1 -22.74 -9.03 1.61
N GLN A 2 -21.49 -8.55 1.55
CA GLN A 2 -20.99 -7.39 2.32
C GLN A 2 -21.54 -6.04 1.83
N LYS A 3 -22.82 -5.99 1.46
CA LYS A 3 -23.46 -4.79 0.87
C LYS A 3 -23.56 -3.65 1.87
N GLU A 4 -23.87 -3.93 3.14
CA GLU A 4 -23.96 -2.87 4.16
C GLU A 4 -22.59 -2.24 4.44
N VAL A 5 -21.54 -3.04 4.56
CA VAL A 5 -20.15 -2.56 4.75
C VAL A 5 -19.73 -1.65 3.60
N LEU A 6 -19.97 -2.08 2.35
CA LEU A 6 -19.64 -1.27 1.17
C LEU A 6 -20.46 0.03 1.09
N ALA A 7 -21.72 0.01 1.54
CA ALA A 7 -22.56 1.20 1.55
C ALA A 7 -22.07 2.27 2.54
N GLU A 8 -21.52 1.87 3.68
CA GLU A 8 -20.88 2.79 4.61
C GLU A 8 -19.53 3.30 4.09
N LEU A 9 -18.71 2.42 3.52
CA LEU A 9 -17.42 2.79 2.95
C LEU A 9 -17.52 3.71 1.72
N ALA A 10 -18.65 3.69 1.01
CA ALA A 10 -18.91 4.63 -0.08
C ALA A 10 -18.99 6.09 0.39
N LYS A 11 -19.27 6.33 1.68
CA LYS A 11 -19.33 7.68 2.27
C LYS A 11 -17.94 8.17 2.67
N ALA A 12 -17.14 7.30 3.30
CA ALA A 12 -15.79 7.61 3.75
C ALA A 12 -14.97 6.33 3.99
N GLN A 13 -13.65 6.46 3.86
CA GLN A 13 -12.68 5.42 4.22
C GLN A 13 -11.72 5.95 5.29
N GLN A 14 -11.29 5.09 6.21
CA GLN A 14 -10.26 5.40 7.22
C GLN A 14 -9.30 4.22 7.38
N PRO A 15 -8.42 4.00 6.38
CA PRO A 15 -7.45 2.92 6.44
C PRO A 15 -6.43 3.15 7.56
N TYR A 16 -5.99 2.07 8.21
CA TYR A 16 -4.97 2.15 9.26
C TYR A 16 -3.54 2.09 8.69
N ALA A 17 -3.36 1.69 7.43
CA ALA A 17 -2.07 1.67 6.77
C ALA A 17 -2.17 1.98 5.28
N THR A 18 -1.12 2.62 4.77
CA THR A 18 -0.86 2.78 3.34
C THR A 18 0.22 1.81 2.89
N ILE A 19 -0.07 1.00 1.88
CA ILE A 19 0.86 0.00 1.33
C ILE A 19 1.28 0.42 -0.08
N LEU A 20 2.59 0.60 -0.31
CA LEU A 20 3.19 0.66 -1.64
C LEU A 20 3.77 -0.71 -1.97
N GLY A 21 3.07 -1.48 -2.81
CA GLY A 21 3.45 -2.84 -3.19
C GLY A 21 3.72 -3.02 -4.67
N CYS A 22 4.20 -4.21 -5.04
CA CYS A 22 4.30 -4.60 -6.43
C CYS A 22 2.93 -4.96 -7.02
N SER A 23 2.73 -4.72 -8.33
CA SER A 23 1.56 -5.19 -9.07
C SER A 23 1.52 -6.71 -9.29
N ASP A 24 2.50 -7.47 -8.78
CA ASP A 24 2.55 -8.93 -8.88
C ASP A 24 1.30 -9.57 -8.26
N SER A 25 0.54 -10.30 -9.07
CA SER A 25 -0.75 -10.88 -8.68
C SER A 25 -0.66 -11.91 -7.55
N ARG A 26 0.53 -12.45 -7.27
CA ARG A 26 0.78 -13.44 -6.21
C ARG A 26 0.92 -12.79 -4.83
N VAL A 27 1.05 -11.47 -4.76
CA VAL A 27 1.33 -10.72 -3.52
C VAL A 27 0.23 -9.66 -3.27
N PRO A 28 -1.05 -10.04 -3.15
CA PRO A 28 -2.13 -9.11 -2.80
C PRO A 28 -2.05 -8.69 -1.32
N PRO A 29 -1.81 -7.40 -0.99
CA PRO A 29 -1.63 -6.96 0.40
C PRO A 29 -2.81 -7.28 1.33
N GLU A 30 -4.03 -7.17 0.84
CA GLU A 30 -5.25 -7.40 1.61
C GLU A 30 -5.33 -8.85 2.12
N LEU A 31 -4.95 -9.83 1.29
CA LEU A 31 -4.94 -11.23 1.70
C LEU A 31 -3.72 -11.56 2.58
N LEU A 32 -2.57 -10.90 2.36
CA LEU A 32 -1.36 -11.14 3.15
C LEU A 32 -1.46 -10.63 4.58
N PHE A 33 -2.18 -9.53 4.78
CA PHE A 33 -2.38 -8.92 6.10
C PHE A 33 -3.75 -9.22 6.71
N ASP A 34 -4.54 -10.11 6.09
CA ASP A 34 -5.90 -10.46 6.51
C ASP A 34 -6.79 -9.21 6.72
N ALA A 35 -6.70 -8.27 5.78
CA ALA A 35 -7.37 -6.98 5.86
C ALA A 35 -8.70 -6.97 5.08
N GLY A 36 -9.70 -6.33 5.67
CA GLY A 36 -11.01 -6.09 5.10
C GLY A 36 -11.09 -4.84 4.21
N PHE A 37 -12.30 -4.55 3.73
CA PHE A 37 -12.56 -3.35 2.93
C PHE A 37 -12.33 -2.08 3.74
N GLY A 38 -11.63 -1.11 3.13
CA GLY A 38 -11.38 0.20 3.73
C GLY A 38 -10.31 0.22 4.82
N GLU A 39 -9.69 -0.92 5.14
CA GLU A 39 -8.67 -1.03 6.17
C GLU A 39 -7.26 -0.69 5.67
N LEU A 40 -6.97 -0.95 4.39
CA LEU A 40 -5.70 -0.61 3.74
C LEU A 40 -5.93 0.36 2.58
N PHE A 41 -5.02 1.34 2.45
CA PHE A 41 -4.89 2.16 1.25
C PHE A 41 -3.74 1.61 0.40
N VAL A 42 -4.07 0.93 -0.69
CA VAL A 42 -3.10 0.12 -1.45
C VAL A 42 -2.73 0.80 -2.77
N ILE A 43 -1.44 1.02 -2.97
CA ILE A 43 -0.83 1.53 -4.20
C ILE A 43 0.04 0.42 -4.77
N ARG A 44 -0.21 0.00 -6.02
CA ARG A 44 0.52 -1.09 -6.66
C ARG A 44 1.09 -0.68 -8.00
N VAL A 45 2.42 -0.76 -8.11
CA VAL A 45 3.17 -0.52 -9.35
C VAL A 45 4.24 -1.59 -9.51
N ALA A 46 4.51 -2.02 -10.74
CA ALA A 46 5.54 -3.02 -11.00
C ALA A 46 6.89 -2.59 -10.39
N GLY A 47 7.47 -3.43 -9.53
CA GLY A 47 8.72 -3.13 -8.82
C GLY A 47 8.62 -2.07 -7.73
N ASN A 48 7.40 -1.71 -7.29
CA ASN A 48 7.13 -0.75 -6.19
C ASN A 48 7.95 0.55 -6.32
N VAL A 49 8.15 1.01 -7.56
CA VAL A 49 8.94 2.18 -7.91
C VAL A 49 8.21 3.49 -7.57
N LEU A 50 8.95 4.48 -7.09
CA LEU A 50 8.42 5.81 -6.87
C LEU A 50 8.42 6.62 -8.16
N GLY A 51 7.41 7.48 -8.30
CA GLY A 51 7.30 8.46 -9.37
C GLY A 51 6.33 9.56 -8.94
N PRO A 52 6.23 10.67 -9.70
CA PRO A 52 5.44 11.84 -9.28
C PRO A 52 3.98 11.51 -8.91
N LEU A 53 3.34 10.63 -9.68
CA LEU A 53 1.97 10.18 -9.42
C LEU A 53 1.86 9.39 -8.11
N ILE A 54 2.79 8.45 -7.88
CA ILE A 54 2.83 7.62 -6.67
C ILE A 54 3.09 8.49 -5.44
N THR A 55 4.01 9.45 -5.54
CA THR A 55 4.30 10.41 -4.46
C THR A 55 3.07 11.26 -4.13
N GLY A 56 2.32 11.73 -5.13
CA GLY A 56 1.07 12.46 -4.91
C GLY A 56 0.02 11.61 -4.17
N THR A 57 -0.10 10.33 -4.54
CA THR A 57 -1.00 9.39 -3.86
C THR A 57 -0.56 9.09 -2.42
N LEU A 58 0.73 8.95 -2.16
CA LEU A 58 1.28 8.80 -0.81
C LEU A 58 1.02 10.03 0.06
N GLN A 59 1.20 11.24 -0.50
CA GLN A 59 0.87 12.48 0.19
C GLN A 59 -0.61 12.53 0.53
N TYR A 60 -1.50 12.18 -0.41
CA TYR A 60 -2.93 12.11 -0.15
C TYR A 60 -3.26 11.16 1.02
N ALA A 61 -2.61 10.00 1.08
CA ALA A 61 -2.81 9.06 2.17
C ALA A 61 -2.36 9.60 3.54
N GLY A 62 -1.32 10.43 3.56
CA GLY A 62 -0.81 11.06 4.78
C GLY A 62 -1.63 12.28 5.21
N THR A 63 -2.03 13.15 4.28
CA THR A 63 -2.64 14.45 4.59
C THR A 63 -4.16 14.42 4.59
N HIS A 64 -4.79 13.55 3.79
CA HIS A 64 -6.25 13.45 3.69
C HIS A 64 -6.80 12.24 4.44
N LEU A 65 -6.17 11.07 4.28
CA LEU A 65 -6.61 9.85 4.96
C LEU A 65 -6.01 9.67 6.35
N HIS A 66 -4.97 10.44 6.68
CA HIS A 66 -4.28 10.41 7.98
C HIS A 66 -3.80 9.01 8.38
N THR A 67 -3.37 8.22 7.40
CA THR A 67 -2.90 6.85 7.64
C THR A 67 -1.67 6.87 8.56
N PRO A 68 -1.68 6.19 9.71
CA PRO A 68 -0.59 6.28 10.69
C PRO A 68 0.65 5.47 10.30
N LEU A 69 0.51 4.52 9.36
CA LEU A 69 1.54 3.57 8.98
C LEU A 69 1.73 3.55 7.46
N PHE A 70 2.96 3.76 7.00
CA PHE A 70 3.36 3.53 5.62
C PHE A 70 4.24 2.30 5.51
N VAL A 71 3.92 1.43 4.56
CA VAL A 71 4.64 0.18 4.31
C VAL A 71 5.04 0.13 2.84
N VAL A 72 6.33 -0.03 2.57
CA VAL A 72 6.80 -0.49 1.26
C VAL A 72 6.87 -2.01 1.29
N LEU A 73 6.17 -2.69 0.39
CA LEU A 73 6.08 -4.15 0.34
C LEU A 73 6.79 -4.69 -0.91
N GLY A 74 8.06 -5.07 -0.73
CA GLY A 74 8.80 -5.84 -1.72
C GLY A 74 8.45 -7.34 -1.68
N HIS A 75 8.82 -8.07 -2.74
CA HIS A 75 8.71 -9.53 -2.78
C HIS A 75 9.85 -10.15 -3.59
N GLU A 76 10.16 -11.41 -3.29
CA GLU A 76 11.14 -12.18 -4.05
C GLU A 76 10.62 -12.55 -5.44
N GLY A 77 11.54 -12.77 -6.39
CA GLY A 77 11.20 -13.16 -7.76
C GLY A 77 10.39 -12.10 -8.52
N CYS A 78 10.58 -10.81 -8.19
CA CYS A 78 9.91 -9.71 -8.87
C CYS A 78 10.43 -9.55 -10.31
N GLY A 79 9.54 -9.66 -11.29
CA GLY A 79 9.91 -9.53 -12.71
C GLY A 79 10.32 -8.11 -13.14
N ALA A 80 9.99 -7.09 -12.34
CA ALA A 80 10.34 -5.69 -12.61
C ALA A 80 11.69 -5.28 -12.00
N VAL A 81 12.21 -6.07 -11.06
CA VAL A 81 13.55 -5.88 -10.48
C VAL A 81 14.47 -6.89 -11.17
N PRO A 82 15.45 -6.46 -11.98
CA PRO A 82 16.38 -7.40 -12.60
C PRO A 82 17.08 -8.22 -11.51
N LEU A 83 17.32 -9.52 -11.79
CA LEU A 83 17.98 -10.51 -10.92
C LEU A 83 19.21 -9.91 -10.23
N SER A 84 18.99 -9.28 -9.09
CA SER A 84 20.00 -8.72 -8.22
C SER A 84 19.93 -9.53 -6.93
N PRO A 85 21.04 -10.12 -6.46
CA PRO A 85 21.08 -10.90 -5.22
C PRO A 85 20.78 -10.08 -3.96
N ARG A 86 20.35 -8.82 -4.11
CA ARG A 86 19.87 -7.91 -3.07
C ARG A 86 18.39 -7.55 -3.23
N SER A 87 17.58 -8.39 -3.89
CA SER A 87 16.12 -8.31 -3.79
C SER A 87 15.64 -8.84 -2.43
N SER A 88 16.22 -8.33 -1.35
CA SER A 88 15.76 -8.59 0.00
C SER A 88 14.40 -7.93 0.15
N THR A 89 13.44 -8.63 0.75
CA THR A 89 12.14 -8.12 1.18
C THR A 89 12.33 -6.80 1.94
N ALA A 90 12.26 -5.67 1.24
CA ALA A 90 12.37 -4.37 1.86
C ALA A 90 10.99 -4.02 2.38
N LEU A 91 10.67 -4.52 3.57
CA LEU A 91 9.59 -3.97 4.38
C LEU A 91 10.09 -2.67 4.99
N ALA A 92 10.06 -1.57 4.23
CA ALA A 92 10.31 -0.26 4.81
C ALA A 92 9.04 0.18 5.55
N ILE A 93 9.05 0.01 6.87
CA ILE A 93 8.02 0.57 7.75
C ILE A 93 8.43 2.01 8.05
N VAL A 94 7.71 2.97 7.46
CA VAL A 94 7.81 4.37 7.86
C VAL A 94 6.61 4.64 8.77
N ALA A 95 6.84 4.50 10.08
CA ALA A 95 5.91 4.99 11.09
C ALA A 95 6.23 6.47 11.34
N GLY A 96 5.47 7.38 10.75
CA GLY A 96 5.78 8.81 10.86
C GLY A 96 4.74 9.72 10.25
N SER A 97 4.24 10.65 11.08
CA SER A 97 3.39 11.78 10.68
C SER A 97 4.13 12.63 9.66
N LEU A 98 3.68 12.59 8.40
CA LEU A 98 3.97 13.59 7.38
C LEU A 98 3.35 14.92 7.84
N ARG A 99 4.01 15.61 8.77
CA ARG A 99 3.67 16.99 9.12
C ARG A 99 4.16 17.85 7.97
N SER A 100 3.22 18.45 7.25
CA SER A 100 3.50 19.57 6.35
C SER A 100 3.82 20.83 7.15
#